data_AF-A0A968V3M2-F1
#
_entry.id   AF-A0A968V3M2-F1
#
_cell.length_a   1.000
_cell.length_b   1.000
_cell.length_c   1.000
_cell.angle_alpha   90.00
_cell.angle_beta   90.00
_cell.angle_gamma   90.00
#
_symmetry.space_group_name_H-M   'P 1'
#
loop_
_entity.id
_entity.type
_entity.pdbx_description
1 polymer ?
#
loop_
_entity_poly.entity_id
_entity_poly.type
_entity_poly.pdbx_seq_one_letter_code
_entity_poly.pdbx_strand_id
1 'polypeptide(L)'
;MNQDKRPQHFFEGGAEAGLWQYVQSLSPDTVAQLSRPESTEVFQVMERNIIGLLGNLPSEHFGVTISTNREQLGRLLASAMMSGYFLRNAEQRLNFEKSLLGPDSPLLAPEE
;
A
#
# COMPACT_ATOMS: atom_id res chain seq x y z
N MET A 1 -19.94 -28.16 -2.37
CA MET A 1 -20.61 -27.04 -1.68
C MET A 1 -19.51 -26.19 -1.03
N ASN A 2 -18.82 -25.37 -1.83
CA ASN A 2 -17.69 -24.56 -1.35
C ASN A 2 -18.23 -23.21 -0.89
N GLN A 3 -18.06 -22.92 0.40
CA GLN A 3 -18.51 -21.66 1.00
C GLN A 3 -17.40 -20.62 0.89
N ASP A 4 -17.55 -19.69 -0.05
CA ASP A 4 -16.83 -18.43 -0.09
C ASP A 4 -17.14 -17.60 1.16
N LYS A 5 -16.27 -17.68 2.17
CA LYS A 5 -16.29 -16.78 3.32
C LYS A 5 -15.78 -15.40 2.89
N ARG A 6 -16.69 -14.60 2.34
CA ARG A 6 -16.47 -13.17 2.08
C ARG A 6 -16.11 -12.45 3.39
N PRO A 7 -15.07 -11.59 3.43
CA PRO A 7 -14.62 -10.90 4.65
C PRO A 7 -15.51 -9.70 5.03
N GLN A 8 -16.82 -9.77 4.74
CA GLN A 8 -17.74 -8.65 4.98
C GLN A 8 -17.99 -8.37 6.47
N HIS A 9 -17.59 -9.28 7.37
CA HIS A 9 -17.83 -9.16 8.81
C HIS A 9 -16.61 -8.71 9.64
N PHE A 10 -15.55 -8.19 9.01
CA PHE A 10 -14.32 -7.78 9.72
C PHE A 10 -14.31 -6.31 10.16
N PHE A 11 -15.09 -5.46 9.49
CA PHE A 11 -15.03 -4.00 9.69
C PHE A 11 -16.06 -3.46 10.70
N GLU A 12 -16.92 -4.31 11.26
CA GLU A 12 -18.05 -3.90 12.10
C GLU A 12 -17.70 -3.69 13.59
N GLY A 13 -16.54 -4.14 14.06
CA GLY A 13 -16.09 -3.97 15.44
C GLY A 13 -14.66 -3.45 15.50
N GLY A 14 -14.50 -2.14 15.69
CA GLY A 14 -13.21 -1.49 15.94
C GLY A 14 -12.08 -1.96 15.02
N ALA A 15 -12.02 -1.44 13.79
CA ALA A 15 -11.06 -1.80 12.73
C ALA A 15 -9.60 -1.95 13.19
N GLU A 16 -9.23 -1.27 14.28
CA GLU A 16 -7.90 -1.32 14.86
C GLU A 16 -7.54 -2.63 15.57
N ALA A 17 -8.50 -3.28 16.22
CA ALA A 17 -8.29 -4.57 16.85
C ALA A 17 -8.13 -5.69 15.81
N GLY A 18 -8.90 -5.62 14.72
CA GLY A 18 -8.84 -6.57 13.63
C GLY A 18 -7.51 -6.51 12.87
N LEU A 19 -7.07 -5.32 12.47
CA LEU A 19 -5.81 -5.16 11.73
C LEU A 19 -4.60 -5.61 12.55
N TRP A 20 -4.57 -5.31 13.84
CA TRP A 20 -3.49 -5.77 14.70
C TRP A 20 -3.46 -7.30 14.82
N GLN A 21 -4.63 -7.92 15.00
CA GLN A 21 -4.75 -9.39 15.04
C GLN A 21 -4.30 -10.04 13.72
N TYR A 22 -4.61 -9.40 12.59
CA TYR A 22 -4.18 -9.84 11.27
C TYR A 22 -2.67 -9.75 11.09
N VAL A 23 -2.04 -8.62 11.43
CA VAL A 23 -0.58 -8.45 11.36
C VAL A 23 0.13 -9.47 12.24
N GLN A 24 -0.38 -9.72 13.46
CA GLN A 24 0.16 -10.74 14.36
C GLN A 24 0.00 -12.17 13.83
N SER A 25 -0.99 -12.42 12.96
CA SER A 25 -1.22 -13.74 12.37
C SER A 25 -0.32 -14.04 11.16
N LEU A 26 0.41 -13.04 10.64
CA LEU A 26 1.27 -13.22 9.47
C LEU A 26 2.51 -14.05 9.82
N SER A 27 2.88 -14.97 8.93
CA SER A 27 4.12 -15.71 9.08
C SER A 27 5.34 -14.81 8.82
N PRO A 28 6.51 -15.11 9.42
CA PRO A 28 7.74 -14.36 9.19
C PRO A 28 8.11 -14.24 7.71
N ASP A 29 7.88 -15.30 6.92
CA ASP A 29 8.12 -15.30 5.47
C ASP A 29 7.21 -14.32 4.73
N THR A 30 5.93 -14.26 5.12
CA THR A 30 4.97 -13.34 4.52
C THR A 30 5.32 -11.89 4.84
N VAL A 31 5.75 -11.62 6.08
CA VAL A 31 6.24 -10.28 6.48
C VAL A 31 7.48 -9.89 5.69
N ALA A 32 8.45 -10.81 5.53
CA ALA A 32 9.67 -10.55 4.76
C ALA A 32 9.39 -10.26 3.28
N GLN A 33 8.38 -10.93 2.70
CA GLN A 33 7.95 -10.70 1.32
C GLN A 33 7.23 -9.36 1.16
N LEU A 34 6.33 -9.03 2.09
CA LEU A 34 5.60 -7.75 2.10
C LEU A 34 6.50 -6.54 2.40
N SER A 35 7.63 -6.75 3.07
CA SER A 35 8.63 -5.72 3.40
C SER A 35 9.60 -5.43 2.24
N ARG A 36 9.47 -6.14 1.11
CA ARG A 36 10.32 -5.97 -0.08
C ARG A 36 9.47 -5.51 -1.25
N PRO A 37 9.31 -4.20 -1.47
CA PRO A 37 8.65 -3.71 -2.67
C PRO A 37 9.46 -4.09 -3.92
N GLU A 38 8.77 -4.53 -4.98
CA GLU A 38 9.42 -4.98 -6.22
C GLU A 38 9.92 -3.81 -7.11
N SER A 39 9.45 -2.58 -6.86
CA SER A 39 9.89 -1.40 -7.61
C SER A 39 10.42 -0.28 -6.70
N THR A 40 11.40 0.44 -7.23
CA THR A 40 12.08 1.57 -6.56
C THR A 40 11.11 2.72 -6.30
N GLU A 41 10.16 2.96 -7.22
CA GLU A 41 9.12 3.99 -7.09
C GLU A 41 8.18 3.69 -5.92
N VAL A 42 7.80 2.42 -5.72
CA VAL A 42 6.95 2.01 -4.60
C VAL A 42 7.70 2.16 -3.28
N PHE A 43 9.00 1.84 -3.26
CA PHE A 43 9.85 2.05 -2.08
C PHE A 43 9.90 3.52 -1.67
N GLN A 44 10.13 4.44 -2.61
CA GLN A 44 10.18 5.88 -2.35
C GLN A 44 8.84 6.44 -1.85
N VAL A 45 7.72 5.95 -2.41
CA VAL A 45 6.37 6.34 -1.96
C VAL A 45 6.08 5.83 -0.55
N MET A 46 6.50 4.60 -0.21
CA MET A 46 6.37 4.07 1.15
C MET A 46 7.18 4.89 2.16
N GLU A 47 8.45 5.19 1.85
CA GLU A 47 9.32 6.02 2.68
C GLU A 47 8.70 7.40 2.94
N ARG A 48 8.22 8.07 1.89
CA ARG A 48 7.62 9.40 1.99
C ARG A 48 6.31 9.39 2.78
N ASN A 49 5.52 8.31 2.68
CA ASN A 49 4.34 8.13 3.51
C ASN A 49 4.73 7.93 4.99
N ILE A 50 5.70 7.08 5.29
CA ILE A 50 6.20 6.85 6.66
C ILE A 50 6.68 8.18 7.28
N ILE A 51 7.46 8.98 6.53
CA ILE A 51 7.89 10.32 6.96
C ILE A 51 6.69 11.24 7.22
N GLY A 52 5.66 11.20 6.35
CA GLY A 52 4.42 11.96 6.53
C GLY A 52 3.62 11.55 7.78
N LEU A 53 3.63 10.27 8.14
CA LEU A 53 2.98 9.73 9.34
C LEU A 53 3.74 10.08 10.63
N LEU A 54 5.08 10.13 10.53
CA LEU A 54 6.01 10.43 11.62
C LEU A 54 6.12 11.93 11.94
N GLY A 55 5.55 12.80 11.09
CA GLY A 55 5.82 14.24 11.13
C GLY A 55 7.23 14.53 10.62
N ASN A 56 7.52 15.77 10.24
CA ASN A 56 8.75 16.20 9.57
C ASN A 56 9.99 16.14 10.50
N LEU A 57 10.30 14.96 11.04
CA LEU A 57 11.46 14.67 11.86
C LEU A 57 12.58 14.15 10.95
N PRO A 58 13.79 14.75 10.98
CA PRO A 58 14.93 14.19 10.26
C PRO A 58 15.30 12.84 10.90
N SER A 59 14.98 11.76 10.20
CA SER A 59 15.13 10.37 10.66
C SER A 59 16.58 9.94 10.86
N GLU A 60 17.55 10.69 10.31
CA GLU A 60 18.98 10.45 10.49
C GLU A 60 19.51 10.81 11.89
N HIS A 61 18.76 11.59 12.67
CA HIS A 61 19.23 12.11 13.97
C HIS A 61 18.28 11.86 15.15
N PHE A 62 17.11 11.25 14.93
CA PHE A 62 16.11 11.05 15.96
C PHE A 62 15.41 9.69 15.84
N GLY A 63 15.29 8.98 16.97
CA GLY A 63 14.33 7.90 17.09
C GLY A 63 12.92 8.48 17.16
N VAL A 64 12.17 8.43 16.06
CA VAL A 64 10.79 8.93 16.04
C VAL A 64 9.88 7.96 16.78
N THR A 65 9.24 8.42 17.84
CA THR A 65 8.17 7.67 18.53
C THR A 65 6.88 8.47 18.39
N ILE A 66 5.93 7.95 17.60
CA ILE A 66 4.58 8.53 17.52
C ILE A 66 3.73 7.88 18.62
N SER A 67 3.19 8.69 19.53
CA SER A 67 2.15 8.25 20.45
C SER A 67 0.80 8.75 19.95
N THR A 68 -0.13 7.83 19.72
CA THR A 68 -1.49 8.13 19.23
C THR A 68 -2.48 7.20 19.92
N ASN A 69 -3.76 7.59 19.96
CA ASN A 69 -4.81 6.72 20.47
C ASN A 69 -5.32 5.74 19.40
N ARG A 70 -6.07 4.74 19.85
CA ARG A 70 -6.63 3.66 19.03
C ARG A 70 -7.51 4.15 17.87
N GLU A 71 -8.24 5.23 18.09
CA GLU A 71 -9.13 5.80 17.09
C GLU A 71 -8.35 6.49 15.97
N GLN A 72 -7.38 7.33 16.33
CA GLN A 72 -6.56 8.08 15.39
C GLN A 72 -5.65 7.17 14.56
N LEU A 73 -5.06 6.14 15.18
CA LEU A 73 -4.28 5.12 14.46
C LEU A 73 -5.17 4.30 13.52
N GLY A 74 -6.39 3.93 13.94
CA GLY A 74 -7.37 3.29 13.06
C GLY A 74 -7.70 4.12 11.81
N ARG A 75 -7.91 5.43 11.98
CA ARG A 75 -8.15 6.35 10.84
C ARG A 75 -6.94 6.45 9.92
N LEU A 76 -5.73 6.44 10.48
CA LEU A 76 -4.47 6.49 9.73
C LEU A 76 -4.27 5.24 8.87
N LEU A 77 -4.53 4.06 9.43
CA LEU A 77 -4.46 2.80 8.71
C LEU A 77 -5.52 2.74 7.61
N ALA A 78 -6.74 3.21 7.89
CA ALA A 78 -7.80 3.27 6.89
C ALA A 78 -7.43 4.18 5.71
N SER A 79 -6.87 5.37 5.97
CA SER A 79 -6.44 6.27 4.90
C SER A 79 -5.29 5.67 4.09
N ALA A 80 -4.30 5.06 4.74
CA ALA A 80 -3.20 4.39 4.06
C ALA A 80 -3.68 3.24 3.16
N MET A 81 -4.65 2.44 3.62
CA MET A 81 -5.24 1.37 2.82
C MET A 81 -5.99 1.90 1.60
N MET A 82 -6.81 2.95 1.76
CA MET A 82 -7.52 3.58 0.63
C MET A 82 -6.56 4.14 -0.41
N SER A 83 -5.49 4.81 0.04
CA SER A 83 -4.43 5.31 -0.84
C SER A 83 -3.72 4.17 -1.59
N GLY A 84 -3.41 3.07 -0.90
CA GLY A 84 -2.80 1.88 -1.53
C GLY A 84 -3.68 1.25 -2.61
N TYR A 85 -4.99 1.13 -2.34
CA TYR A 85 -5.96 0.62 -3.33
C TYR A 85 -6.06 1.52 -4.56
N PHE A 86 -6.11 2.84 -4.36
CA PHE A 86 -6.12 3.80 -5.45
C PHE A 86 -4.87 3.69 -6.34
N LEU A 87 -3.69 3.59 -5.72
CA LEU A 87 -2.42 3.40 -6.42
C LEU A 87 -2.41 2.10 -7.25
N ARG A 88 -2.89 0.99 -6.67
CA ARG A 88 -2.98 -0.30 -7.38
C ARG A 88 -3.90 -0.23 -8.60
N ASN A 89 -5.04 0.44 -8.47
CA ASN A 89 -5.96 0.62 -9.60
C ASN A 89 -5.34 1.50 -10.71
N ALA A 90 -4.62 2.55 -10.33
CA ALA A 90 -3.91 3.39 -11.28
C ALA A 90 -2.84 2.60 -12.04
N GLU A 91 -2.07 1.77 -11.34
CA GLU A 91 -1.07 0.88 -11.94
C GLU A 91 -1.70 -0.12 -12.93
N GLN A 92 -2.81 -0.76 -12.54
CA GLN A 92 -3.52 -1.70 -13.42
C GLN A 92 -4.00 -1.02 -14.70
N ARG A 93 -4.53 0.21 -14.58
CA ARG A 93 -4.99 0.98 -15.73
C ARG A 93 -3.84 1.35 -16.67
N LEU A 94 -2.71 1.79 -16.11
CA LEU A 94 -1.51 2.09 -16.90
C LEU A 94 -0.95 0.85 -17.61
N ASN A 95 -0.92 -0.31 -16.94
CA ASN A 95 -0.47 -1.56 -17.55
C ASN A 95 -1.42 -2.02 -18.66
N PHE A 96 -2.73 -1.82 -18.49
CA PHE A 96 -3.71 -2.09 -19.52
C PHE A 96 -3.53 -1.16 -20.73
N GLU A 97 -3.34 0.15 -20.51
CA GLU A 97 -3.06 1.12 -21.57
C GLU A 97 -1.77 0.77 -22.33
N LYS A 98 -0.69 0.42 -21.64
CA LYS A 98 0.56 -0.06 -22.28
C LYS A 98 0.36 -1.34 -23.10
N SER A 99 -0.49 -2.25 -22.63
CA SER A 99 -0.79 -3.50 -23.34
C SER A 99 -1.66 -3.26 -24.59
N LEU A 100 -2.54 -2.26 -24.55
CA LEU A 100 -3.34 -1.81 -25.71
C LEU A 100 -2.51 -1.00 -26.72
N LEU A 101 -1.53 -0.22 -26.25
CA LEU A 101 -0.56 0.53 -27.04
C LEU A 101 0.65 -0.33 -27.45
N GLY A 102 0.43 -1.61 -27.74
CA GLY A 102 1.47 -2.53 -28.21
C GLY A 102 2.32 -1.95 -29.37
N PRO A 103 3.49 -2.53 -29.67
CA PRO A 103 4.55 -1.95 -30.52
C PRO A 103 4.17 -1.52 -31.95
N ASP A 104 2.93 -1.69 -32.37
CA ASP A 104 2.36 -1.23 -33.64
C ASP A 104 1.73 0.18 -33.53
N SER A 105 2.40 1.12 -32.87
CA SER A 105 2.08 2.55 -33.05
C SER A 105 2.75 3.03 -34.34
N PRO A 106 2.02 3.40 -35.41
CA PRO A 106 2.60 3.94 -36.65
C PRO A 106 3.19 5.35 -36.49
N LEU A 107 3.24 5.87 -35.26
CA LEU A 107 3.56 7.26 -34.94
C LEU A 107 5.00 7.45 -34.45
N LEU A 108 5.82 6.41 -34.55
CA LEU A 108 7.25 6.43 -34.30
C LEU A 108 8.01 5.80 -35.48
N ALA A 109 7.64 6.16 -36.70
CA ALA A 109 8.61 6.10 -37.79
C ALA A 109 9.65 7.20 -37.53
N PRO A 110 10.96 6.90 -37.52
CA PRO A 110 11.95 7.96 -37.57
C PRO A 110 11.75 8.69 -38.90
N GLU A 111 11.48 9.99 -38.85
CA GLU A 111 11.68 10.83 -40.01
C GLU A 111 13.21 10.94 -40.21
N GLU A 112 13.67 10.26 -41.26
CA GLU A 112 15.02 10.23 -41.90
C GLU A 112 16.28 10.49 -41.06
#